data_AF-A0A2E5C239-F1
#
_entry.id   AF-A0A2E5C239-F1
#
_cell.length_a   1.000
_cell.length_b   1.000
_cell.length_c   1.000
_cell.angle_alpha   90.00
_cell.angle_beta   90.00
_cell.angle_gamma   90.00
#
_symmetry.space_group_name_H-M   'P 1'
#
loop_
_entity.id
_entity.type
_entity.pdbx_description
1 polymer ?
#
loop_
_entity_poly.entity_id
_entity_poly.type
_entity_poly.pdbx_seq_one_letter_code
_entity_poly.pdbx_strand_id
1 'polypeptide(L)'
;MAEHKYEKFTEKEEAVVEGIDISGVWNRMYEPRELSEYDLTYMDKVTETKGAESMGWCYQCAQCVGVCPVDHVGSYGPRKLFRKLQTGANLFESDDLWLCTTCMNCLRVCPKEVDMMKIMPAVREQVVLNGTLPGEIQDMLQNVSEYGNPMGESPRKRPRWTKGLENPPRDLSKEDGSEPVEVLWYVSDYFSYHQRGQDAAKALTRVFNR
;
A
#
# COMPACT_ATOMS: atom_id res chain seq x y z
N MET A 1 4.99 -3.00 -39.84
CA MET A 1 5.87 -2.64 -38.70
C MET A 1 5.15 -1.56 -37.94
N ALA A 2 4.76 -1.83 -36.69
CA ALA A 2 3.93 -0.90 -35.92
C ALA A 2 4.73 0.39 -35.63
N GLU A 3 4.11 1.55 -35.85
CA GLU A 3 4.67 2.85 -35.45
C GLU A 3 4.98 2.83 -33.95
N HIS A 4 6.26 2.71 -33.60
CA HIS A 4 6.69 2.87 -32.23
C HIS A 4 6.51 4.34 -31.85
N LYS A 5 5.51 4.63 -31.03
CA LYS A 5 5.11 5.95 -30.49
C LYS A 5 6.23 6.76 -29.78
N TYR A 6 7.46 6.25 -29.76
CA TYR A 6 8.60 6.76 -29.01
C TYR A 6 9.85 7.01 -29.88
N GLU A 7 9.73 6.92 -31.22
CA GLU A 7 10.83 7.26 -32.12
C GLU A 7 10.72 8.72 -32.55
N LYS A 8 11.28 9.63 -31.74
CA LYS A 8 11.58 10.98 -32.20
C LYS A 8 12.87 10.94 -33.01
N PHE A 9 12.85 11.53 -34.20
CA PHE A 9 14.00 11.62 -35.07
C PHE A 9 14.01 12.97 -35.76
N THR A 10 15.21 13.43 -36.09
CA THR A 10 15.43 14.60 -36.93
C THR A 10 15.92 14.12 -38.28
N GLU A 11 15.16 14.44 -39.33
CA GLU A 11 15.50 14.17 -40.73
C GLU A 11 15.58 15.52 -41.45
N LYS A 12 16.65 15.76 -42.20
CA LYS A 12 16.80 17.00 -42.97
C LYS A 12 16.34 16.75 -44.39
N GLU A 13 15.48 17.62 -44.91
CA GLU A 13 15.05 17.53 -46.32
C GLU A 13 16.23 17.70 -47.29
N GLU A 14 17.21 18.53 -46.91
CA GLU A 14 18.44 18.76 -47.67
C GLU A 14 19.65 18.66 -46.74
N ALA A 15 20.60 17.77 -47.06
CA ALA A 15 21.81 17.58 -46.27
C ALA A 15 23.01 17.30 -47.19
N VAL A 16 23.98 18.23 -47.19
CA VAL A 16 25.24 18.08 -47.94
C VAL A 16 26.40 18.07 -46.95
N VAL A 17 27.22 17.02 -46.99
CA VAL A 17 28.42 16.87 -46.15
C VAL A 17 29.63 16.74 -47.07
N GLU A 18 30.58 17.67 -46.95
CA GLU A 18 31.81 17.68 -47.77
C GLU A 18 31.55 17.62 -49.30
N GLY A 19 30.44 18.20 -49.74
CA GLY A 19 30.03 18.21 -51.15
C GLY A 19 29.27 16.96 -51.62
N ILE A 20 29.00 16.01 -50.72
CA ILE A 20 28.19 14.81 -50.99
C ILE A 20 26.77 15.04 -50.50
N ASP A 21 25.80 14.92 -51.40
CA ASP A 21 24.37 14.96 -51.07
C ASP A 21 23.95 13.65 -50.38
N ILE A 22 23.48 13.78 -49.14
CA ILE A 22 22.99 12.70 -48.29
C ILE A 22 21.52 12.92 -47.91
N SER A 23 20.77 13.65 -48.74
CA SER A 23 19.34 13.91 -48.52
C SER A 23 18.51 12.62 -48.58
N GLY A 24 17.61 12.44 -47.62
CA GLY A 24 16.74 11.26 -47.47
C GLY A 24 16.95 10.49 -46.16
N VAL A 25 16.35 9.31 -46.07
CA VAL A 25 16.23 8.52 -44.81
C VAL A 25 17.57 8.22 -44.13
N TRP A 26 18.67 8.20 -44.87
CA TRP A 26 20.02 7.94 -44.35
C TRP A 26 20.55 9.05 -43.44
N ASN A 27 20.02 10.28 -43.53
CA ASN A 27 20.38 11.40 -42.66
C ASN A 27 19.51 11.48 -41.38
N ARG A 28 18.60 10.51 -41.19
CA ARG A 28 17.75 10.42 -40.02
C ARG A 28 18.62 10.17 -38.78
N MET A 29 18.61 11.14 -37.87
CA MET A 29 19.24 11.03 -36.56
C MET A 29 18.15 10.84 -35.51
N TYR A 30 18.20 9.73 -34.80
CA TYR A 30 17.29 9.49 -33.68
C TYR A 30 17.65 10.41 -32.51
N GLU A 31 16.64 11.01 -31.90
CA GLU A 31 16.87 11.80 -30.70
C GLU A 31 17.34 10.89 -29.54
N PRO A 32 18.28 11.37 -28.70
CA PRO A 32 18.67 10.71 -27.48
C PRO A 32 17.42 10.31 -26.66
N ARG A 33 17.32 9.04 -26.26
CA ARG A 33 16.21 8.53 -25.42
C ARG A 33 16.47 8.74 -23.93
N GLU A 34 17.64 9.29 -23.61
CA GLU A 34 18.08 9.59 -22.28
C GLU A 34 17.15 10.65 -21.67
N LEU A 35 16.52 10.29 -20.55
CA LEU A 35 15.88 11.26 -19.69
C LEU A 35 16.99 12.08 -19.03
N SER A 36 17.23 13.29 -19.52
CA SER A 36 18.17 14.25 -18.93
C SER A 36 17.58 14.97 -17.72
N GLU A 37 16.26 15.03 -17.63
CA GLU A 37 15.51 15.71 -16.58
C GLU A 37 14.71 14.67 -15.78
N TYR A 38 15.01 14.57 -14.49
CA TYR A 38 14.22 13.78 -13.54
C TYR A 38 13.47 14.75 -12.62
N ASP A 39 12.15 14.63 -12.57
CA ASP A 39 11.36 15.29 -11.53
C ASP A 39 11.47 14.49 -10.24
N LEU A 40 12.28 14.98 -9.31
CA LEU A 40 12.50 14.36 -8.00
C LEU A 40 11.60 14.95 -6.91
N THR A 41 10.70 15.88 -7.26
CA THR A 41 9.88 16.61 -6.27
C THR A 41 9.17 15.68 -5.29
N TYR A 42 8.59 14.58 -5.77
CA TYR A 42 7.89 13.62 -4.93
C TYR A 42 8.81 12.62 -4.24
N MET A 43 9.98 12.32 -4.82
CA MET A 43 11.01 11.54 -4.13
C MET A 43 11.50 12.31 -2.89
N ASP A 44 11.83 13.58 -3.07
CA ASP A 44 12.34 14.45 -2.01
C ASP A 44 11.30 14.57 -0.88
N LYS A 45 10.04 14.89 -1.23
CA LYS A 45 8.92 14.92 -0.27
C LYS A 45 8.77 13.62 0.53
N VAL A 46 8.89 12.46 -0.11
CA VAL A 46 8.83 11.17 0.58
C VAL A 46 10.03 11.01 1.52
N THR A 47 11.24 11.31 1.07
CA THR A 47 12.45 11.15 1.90
C THR A 47 12.56 12.16 3.04
N GLU A 48 11.94 13.34 2.91
CA GLU A 48 11.85 14.34 3.97
C GLU A 48 10.78 14.01 5.02
N THR A 49 9.85 13.10 4.71
CA THR A 49 8.85 12.65 5.67
C THR A 49 9.53 11.82 6.75
N LYS A 50 9.31 12.17 8.02
CA LYS A 50 9.88 11.48 9.18
C LYS A 50 9.57 9.98 9.16
N GLY A 51 10.60 9.15 9.18
CA GLY A 51 10.51 7.69 9.10
C GLY A 51 10.50 7.12 7.68
N ALA A 52 10.47 7.96 6.64
CA ALA A 52 10.50 7.55 5.23
C ALA A 52 11.84 7.85 4.52
N GLU A 53 12.85 8.30 5.26
CA GLU A 53 14.17 8.71 4.75
C GLU A 53 14.87 7.58 3.98
N SER A 54 14.66 6.34 4.45
CA SER A 54 15.24 5.14 3.85
C SER A 54 14.77 4.86 2.42
N MET A 55 13.71 5.52 1.93
CA MET A 55 13.29 5.40 0.54
C MET A 55 14.41 5.79 -0.44
N GLY A 56 15.22 6.79 -0.09
CA GLY A 56 16.35 7.26 -0.91
C GLY A 56 17.54 6.30 -0.99
N TRP A 57 17.57 5.23 -0.18
CA TRP A 57 18.71 4.30 -0.14
C TRP A 57 18.64 3.21 -1.22
N CYS A 58 17.53 3.13 -1.95
CA CYS A 58 17.32 2.10 -2.96
C CYS A 58 18.25 2.26 -4.16
N TYR A 59 18.98 1.20 -4.49
CA TYR A 59 19.82 1.07 -5.69
C TYR A 59 19.27 0.09 -6.74
N GLN A 60 17.97 -0.21 -6.70
CA GLN A 60 17.25 -1.00 -7.72
C GLN A 60 17.66 -2.49 -7.92
N CYS A 61 18.24 -3.19 -6.92
CA CYS A 61 18.60 -4.62 -7.04
C CYS A 61 17.44 -5.62 -7.26
N ALA A 62 16.18 -5.21 -7.04
CA ALA A 62 14.98 -6.03 -7.20
C ALA A 62 14.73 -7.20 -6.23
N GLN A 63 15.53 -7.42 -5.20
CA GLN A 63 15.30 -8.54 -4.24
C GLN A 63 13.92 -8.50 -3.57
N CYS A 64 13.37 -7.31 -3.34
CA CYS A 64 12.04 -7.14 -2.75
C CYS A 64 10.88 -7.58 -3.66
N VAL A 65 11.08 -7.67 -4.98
CA VAL A 65 10.03 -8.01 -5.95
C VAL A 65 9.58 -9.46 -5.76
N GLY A 66 10.54 -10.39 -5.66
CA GLY A 66 10.25 -11.83 -5.54
C GLY A 66 9.62 -12.26 -4.21
N VAL A 67 9.59 -11.39 -3.19
CA VAL A 67 9.01 -11.68 -1.87
C VAL A 67 7.72 -10.90 -1.58
N CYS A 68 7.31 -10.03 -2.50
CA CYS A 68 6.14 -9.18 -2.32
C CYS A 68 4.87 -9.96 -2.70
N PRO A 69 3.96 -10.26 -1.75
CA PRO A 69 2.74 -11.00 -2.06
C PRO A 69 1.83 -10.26 -3.05
N VAL A 70 1.89 -8.93 -3.06
CA VAL A 70 1.08 -8.08 -3.94
C VAL A 70 1.64 -8.03 -5.35
N ASP A 71 2.97 -8.13 -5.53
CA ASP A 71 3.59 -8.23 -6.85
C ASP A 71 3.22 -9.55 -7.55
N HIS A 72 3.00 -10.63 -6.79
CA HIS A 72 2.58 -11.91 -7.36
C HIS A 72 1.19 -11.89 -8.00
N VAL A 73 0.33 -10.95 -7.61
CA VAL A 73 -1.07 -10.86 -8.07
C VAL A 73 -1.36 -9.55 -8.84
N GLY A 74 -0.39 -8.66 -8.97
CA GLY A 74 -0.58 -7.35 -9.59
C GLY A 74 0.74 -6.64 -9.89
N SER A 75 0.67 -5.37 -10.32
CA SER A 75 1.87 -4.59 -10.66
C SER A 75 2.23 -3.60 -9.55
N TYR A 76 2.73 -4.13 -8.44
CA TYR A 76 3.14 -3.36 -7.26
C TYR A 76 4.49 -3.82 -6.73
N GLY A 77 5.22 -2.99 -5.99
CA GLY A 77 6.35 -3.47 -5.19
C GLY A 77 7.33 -2.37 -4.84
N PRO A 78 8.17 -2.53 -3.79
CA PRO A 78 9.04 -1.45 -3.31
C PRO A 78 10.01 -0.92 -4.37
N ARG A 79 10.62 -1.81 -5.18
CA ARG A 79 11.47 -1.41 -6.29
C ARG A 79 10.70 -0.60 -7.34
N LYS A 80 9.49 -1.06 -7.71
CA LYS A 80 8.63 -0.41 -8.70
C LYS A 80 8.20 0.98 -8.21
N LEU A 81 7.81 1.09 -6.93
CA LEU A 81 7.50 2.37 -6.29
C LEU A 81 8.66 3.35 -6.36
N PHE A 82 9.86 2.92 -5.99
CA PHE A 82 11.05 3.78 -6.09
C PHE A 82 11.29 4.23 -7.54
N ARG A 83 11.15 3.34 -8.52
CA ARG A 83 11.28 3.73 -9.93
C ARG A 83 10.20 4.74 -10.35
N LYS A 84 8.96 4.58 -9.90
CA LYS A 84 7.86 5.53 -10.15
C LYS A 84 8.18 6.92 -9.57
N LEU A 85 8.66 6.97 -8.32
CA LEU A 85 9.09 8.22 -7.68
C LEU A 85 10.27 8.88 -8.43
N GLN A 86 11.26 8.10 -8.89
CA GLN A 86 12.37 8.64 -9.69
C GLN A 86 11.90 9.27 -11.01
N THR A 87 10.75 8.85 -11.53
CA THR A 87 10.17 9.40 -12.76
C THR A 87 9.11 10.48 -12.51
N GLY A 88 9.04 11.03 -11.29
CA GLY A 88 8.11 12.12 -10.95
C GLY A 88 6.69 11.68 -10.59
N ALA A 89 6.43 10.39 -10.37
CA ALA A 89 5.10 9.95 -9.97
C ALA A 89 4.76 10.44 -8.56
N ASN A 90 3.54 10.95 -8.37
CA ASN A 90 3.05 11.38 -7.08
C ASN A 90 2.51 10.19 -6.26
N LEU A 91 3.26 9.72 -5.26
CA LEU A 91 2.82 8.63 -4.38
C LEU A 91 1.67 9.05 -3.44
N PHE A 92 1.54 10.34 -3.11
CA PHE A 92 0.52 10.84 -2.18
C PHE A 92 -0.91 10.78 -2.77
N GLU A 93 -1.02 10.72 -4.09
CA GLU A 93 -2.30 10.61 -4.82
C GLU A 93 -2.47 9.24 -5.50
N SER A 94 -1.50 8.33 -5.34
CA SER A 94 -1.52 7.05 -6.04
C SER A 94 -2.17 5.95 -5.21
N ASP A 95 -3.01 5.14 -5.85
CA ASP A 95 -3.58 3.91 -5.27
C ASP A 95 -2.51 2.93 -4.76
N ASP A 96 -1.29 2.97 -5.34
CA ASP A 96 -0.17 2.16 -4.90
C ASP A 96 0.15 2.37 -3.40
N LEU A 97 -0.15 3.54 -2.85
CA LEU A 97 0.05 3.85 -1.43
C LEU A 97 -0.68 2.84 -0.51
N TRP A 98 -1.86 2.38 -0.94
CA TRP A 98 -2.75 1.54 -0.15
C TRP A 98 -2.53 0.04 -0.35
N LEU A 99 -1.75 -0.34 -1.37
CA LEU A 99 -1.50 -1.74 -1.69
C LEU A 99 -0.52 -2.43 -0.71
N CYS A 100 0.36 -1.69 -0.03
CA CYS A 100 1.28 -2.29 0.95
C CYS A 100 0.53 -2.92 2.13
N THR A 101 0.70 -4.22 2.32
CA THR A 101 0.10 -4.96 3.46
C THR A 101 0.92 -4.89 4.74
N THR A 102 2.03 -4.15 4.75
CA THR A 102 2.94 -4.04 5.91
C THR A 102 3.36 -5.41 6.47
N CYS A 103 3.67 -6.37 5.60
CA CYS A 103 4.07 -7.72 5.98
C CYS A 103 5.57 -7.89 6.31
N MET A 104 6.38 -6.85 6.16
CA MET A 104 7.83 -6.83 6.43
C MET A 104 8.71 -7.72 5.52
N ASN A 105 8.16 -8.52 4.61
CA ASN A 105 8.94 -9.43 3.75
C ASN A 105 10.07 -8.74 2.97
N CYS A 106 9.80 -7.56 2.41
CA CYS A 106 10.78 -6.82 1.62
C CYS A 106 11.97 -6.31 2.45
N LEU A 107 11.74 -5.92 3.71
CA LEU A 107 12.80 -5.46 4.61
C LEU A 107 13.78 -6.60 4.94
N ARG A 108 13.25 -7.82 5.15
CA ARG A 108 14.06 -9.01 5.47
C ARG A 108 15.12 -9.37 4.43
N VAL A 109 14.87 -9.00 3.17
CA VAL A 109 15.77 -9.29 2.04
C VAL A 109 16.50 -8.05 1.54
N CYS A 110 16.25 -6.86 2.09
CA CYS A 110 16.83 -5.64 1.55
C CYS A 110 18.27 -5.44 2.05
N PRO A 111 19.28 -5.39 1.16
CA PRO A 111 20.68 -5.21 1.55
C PRO A 111 21.01 -3.76 1.90
N LYS A 112 20.09 -2.83 1.61
CA LYS A 112 20.18 -1.41 1.91
C LYS A 112 19.23 -0.98 3.03
N GLU A 113 18.51 -1.94 3.63
CA GLU A 113 17.59 -1.69 4.75
C GLU A 113 16.53 -0.61 4.44
N VAL A 114 16.00 -0.60 3.21
CA VAL A 114 14.86 0.26 2.84
C VAL A 114 13.62 -0.21 3.59
N ASP A 115 13.17 0.58 4.56
CA ASP A 115 12.17 0.17 5.54
C ASP A 115 10.76 0.60 5.12
N MET A 116 10.14 -0.23 4.26
CA MET A 116 8.76 -0.04 3.83
C MET A 116 7.74 -0.13 4.97
N MET A 117 8.10 -0.71 6.13
CA MET A 117 7.24 -0.74 7.31
C MET A 117 7.12 0.62 7.99
N LYS A 118 8.11 1.51 7.79
CA LYS A 118 8.05 2.90 8.26
C LYS A 118 7.61 3.86 7.16
N ILE A 119 8.15 3.69 5.94
CA ILE A 119 7.86 4.56 4.79
C ILE A 119 6.35 4.60 4.51
N MET A 120 5.70 3.44 4.35
CA MET A 120 4.30 3.42 3.89
C MET A 120 3.34 4.01 4.93
N PRO A 121 3.42 3.67 6.24
CA PRO A 121 2.60 4.35 7.25
C PRO A 121 2.88 5.86 7.36
N ALA A 122 4.15 6.29 7.28
CA ALA A 122 4.48 7.71 7.37
C ALA A 122 3.89 8.54 6.21
N VAL A 123 3.96 8.01 4.98
CA VAL A 123 3.33 8.67 3.82
C VAL A 123 1.80 8.64 3.94
N ARG A 124 1.21 7.53 4.38
CA ARG A 124 -0.24 7.44 4.64
C ARG A 124 -0.71 8.44 5.67
N GLU A 125 0.05 8.65 6.74
CA GLU A 125 -0.24 9.65 7.77
C GLU A 125 -0.32 11.05 7.17
N GLN A 126 0.63 11.44 6.32
CA GLN A 126 0.57 12.73 5.62
C GLN A 126 -0.69 12.87 4.75
N VAL A 127 -1.06 11.82 4.01
CA VAL A 127 -2.28 11.80 3.20
C VAL A 127 -3.55 11.91 4.06
N VAL A 128 -3.58 11.24 5.21
CA VAL A 128 -4.69 11.34 6.18
C VAL A 128 -4.80 12.77 6.74
N LEU A 129 -3.68 13.38 7.13
CA LEU A 129 -3.65 14.73 7.69
C LEU A 129 -4.07 15.80 6.66
N ASN A 130 -3.76 15.57 5.38
CA ASN A 130 -4.17 16.45 4.28
C ASN A 130 -5.62 16.24 3.84
N GLY A 131 -6.30 15.19 4.33
CA GLY A 131 -7.70 14.90 4.00
C GLY A 131 -7.94 14.32 2.61
N THR A 132 -6.89 13.92 1.88
CA THR A 132 -6.98 13.37 0.52
C THR A 132 -7.08 11.84 0.54
N LEU A 133 -8.13 11.31 1.16
CA LEU A 133 -8.31 9.88 1.40
C LEU A 133 -9.23 9.22 0.37
N PRO A 134 -9.03 7.93 0.05
CA PRO A 134 -10.07 7.14 -0.60
C PRO A 134 -11.36 7.14 0.24
N GLY A 135 -12.51 7.20 -0.42
CA GLY A 135 -13.82 7.32 0.24
C GLY A 135 -14.08 6.20 1.24
N GLU A 136 -13.66 4.97 0.93
CA GLU A 136 -13.82 3.81 1.82
C GLU A 136 -13.04 3.95 3.14
N ILE A 137 -11.87 4.60 3.09
CA ILE A 137 -11.05 4.85 4.28
C ILE A 137 -11.68 5.99 5.10
N GLN A 138 -12.20 7.01 4.43
CA GLN A 138 -12.92 8.09 5.09
C GLN A 138 -14.17 7.58 5.82
N ASP A 139 -14.97 6.74 5.18
CA ASP A 139 -16.14 6.09 5.78
C ASP A 139 -15.73 5.24 6.99
N MET A 140 -14.63 4.48 6.87
CA MET A 140 -14.10 3.67 7.96
C MET A 140 -13.68 4.54 9.16
N LEU A 141 -12.97 5.64 8.94
CA LEU A 141 -12.56 6.56 10.01
C LEU A 141 -13.78 7.22 10.68
N GLN A 142 -14.78 7.61 9.90
CA GLN A 142 -16.04 8.15 10.43
C GLN A 142 -16.76 7.11 11.29
N ASN A 143 -16.84 5.86 10.81
CA ASN A 143 -17.44 4.76 11.55
C ASN A 143 -16.73 4.51 12.89
N VAL A 144 -15.40 4.56 12.91
CA VAL A 144 -14.63 4.44 14.16
C VAL A 144 -14.96 5.59 15.10
N SER A 145 -15.08 6.82 14.60
CA SER A 145 -15.42 7.99 15.43
C SER A 145 -16.84 7.93 15.99
N GLU A 146 -17.82 7.50 15.20
CA GLU A 146 -19.24 7.52 15.59
C GLU A 146 -19.65 6.29 16.39
N TYR A 147 -19.19 5.09 15.98
CA TYR A 147 -19.64 3.81 16.51
C TYR A 147 -18.55 3.08 17.33
N GLY A 148 -17.32 3.58 17.34
CA GLY A 148 -16.19 2.92 17.99
C GLY A 148 -15.74 1.63 17.30
N ASN A 149 -16.12 1.40 16.03
CA ASN A 149 -15.70 0.25 15.24
C ASN A 149 -15.68 0.59 13.74
N PRO A 150 -14.81 -0.05 12.93
CA PRO A 150 -14.64 0.28 11.53
C PRO A 150 -15.80 -0.16 10.62
N MET A 151 -16.71 -1.01 11.13
CA MET A 151 -17.85 -1.52 10.35
C MET A 151 -19.11 -0.65 10.45
N GLY A 152 -19.11 0.42 11.26
CA GLY A 152 -20.28 1.28 11.47
C GLY A 152 -21.42 0.57 12.20
N GLU A 153 -21.12 -0.51 12.92
CA GLU A 153 -22.13 -1.34 13.55
C GLU A 153 -22.48 -0.84 14.95
N SER A 154 -23.75 -0.98 15.34
CA SER A 154 -24.15 -0.60 16.70
C SER A 154 -23.45 -1.46 17.76
N PRO A 155 -22.91 -0.88 18.85
CA PRO A 155 -22.33 -1.63 19.97
C PRO A 155 -23.23 -2.73 20.54
N ARG A 156 -24.56 -2.54 20.46
CA ARG A 156 -25.54 -3.56 20.90
C ARG A 156 -25.50 -4.85 20.08
N LYS A 157 -24.98 -4.80 18.85
CA LYS A 157 -24.81 -5.98 17.99
C LYS A 157 -23.54 -6.77 18.32
N ARG A 158 -22.60 -6.21 19.10
CA ARG A 158 -21.31 -6.85 19.43
C ARG A 158 -21.47 -8.28 19.99
N PRO A 159 -22.36 -8.60 20.94
CA PRO A 159 -22.52 -9.96 21.44
C PRO A 159 -23.39 -10.85 20.54
N ARG A 160 -23.92 -10.37 19.41
CA ARG A 160 -24.90 -11.12 18.60
C ARG A 160 -24.35 -12.46 18.10
N TRP A 161 -23.04 -12.55 17.87
CA TRP A 161 -22.38 -13.76 17.39
C TRP A 161 -22.48 -14.93 18.38
N THR A 162 -22.73 -14.68 19.67
CA THR A 162 -22.86 -15.73 20.69
C THR A 162 -24.21 -16.43 20.66
N LYS A 163 -25.19 -15.89 19.92
CA LYS A 163 -26.53 -16.49 19.80
C LYS A 163 -26.46 -17.87 19.17
N GLY A 164 -27.13 -18.83 19.79
CA GLY A 164 -27.19 -20.23 19.31
C GLY A 164 -25.98 -21.08 19.69
N LEU A 165 -25.07 -20.57 20.53
CA LEU A 165 -24.06 -21.40 21.19
C LEU A 165 -24.70 -22.12 22.38
N GLU A 166 -24.40 -23.41 22.55
CA GLU A 166 -24.86 -24.19 23.71
C GLU A 166 -24.29 -23.63 25.02
N ASN A 167 -22.99 -23.30 25.03
CA ASN A 167 -22.27 -22.70 26.15
C ASN A 167 -21.59 -21.39 25.70
N PRO A 168 -22.31 -20.25 25.66
CA PRO A 168 -21.72 -18.98 25.26
C PRO A 168 -20.72 -18.47 26.34
N PRO A 169 -19.68 -17.71 25.96
CA PRO A 169 -18.79 -17.09 26.94
C PRO A 169 -19.57 -16.12 27.84
N ARG A 170 -19.16 -16.02 29.11
CA ARG A 170 -19.72 -15.03 30.05
C ARG A 170 -19.46 -13.61 29.55
N ASP A 171 -20.48 -12.77 29.63
CA ASP A 171 -20.42 -11.36 29.23
C ASP A 171 -20.28 -10.48 30.47
N LEU A 172 -19.04 -10.27 30.90
CA LEU A 172 -18.71 -9.50 32.11
C LEU A 172 -19.20 -8.05 32.06
N SER A 173 -19.51 -7.50 30.88
CA SER A 173 -20.01 -6.13 30.75
C SER A 173 -21.43 -5.93 31.30
N LYS A 174 -22.14 -7.03 31.59
CA LYS A 174 -23.52 -7.03 32.10
C LYS A 174 -23.62 -7.54 33.54
N GLU A 175 -22.50 -7.85 34.17
CA GLU A 175 -22.45 -8.41 35.52
C GLU A 175 -21.96 -7.32 36.48
N ASP A 176 -22.81 -6.87 37.41
CA ASP A 176 -22.40 -5.97 38.49
C ASP A 176 -21.69 -6.79 39.60
N GLY A 177 -20.42 -6.47 39.87
CA GLY A 177 -19.65 -7.16 40.92
C GLY A 177 -19.20 -8.58 40.55
N SER A 178 -18.89 -8.82 39.27
CA SER A 178 -18.47 -10.12 38.74
C SER A 178 -17.31 -10.73 39.52
N GLU A 179 -17.42 -12.03 39.85
CA GLU A 179 -16.30 -12.79 40.41
C GLU A 179 -15.07 -12.73 39.48
N PRO A 180 -13.85 -12.70 40.04
CA PRO A 180 -12.62 -12.71 39.26
C PRO A 180 -12.59 -13.88 38.27
N VAL A 181 -12.25 -13.58 37.01
CA VAL A 181 -12.02 -14.60 35.99
C VAL A 181 -10.52 -14.87 35.85
N GLU A 182 -10.16 -16.12 35.60
CA GLU A 182 -8.77 -16.50 35.33
C GLU A 182 -8.31 -16.04 33.94
N VAL A 183 -9.22 -16.07 32.96
CA VAL A 183 -8.96 -15.71 31.56
C VAL A 183 -10.02 -14.76 31.05
N LEU A 184 -9.58 -13.61 30.53
CA LEU A 184 -10.42 -12.65 29.80
C LEU A 184 -10.12 -12.76 28.31
N TRP A 185 -11.14 -13.08 27.52
CA TRP A 185 -11.04 -13.07 26.06
C TRP A 185 -11.65 -11.78 25.48
N TYR A 186 -10.78 -10.89 24.98
CA TYR A 186 -11.22 -9.71 24.24
C TYR A 186 -11.52 -10.07 22.78
N VAL A 187 -12.79 -10.00 22.40
CA VAL A 187 -13.24 -10.27 21.03
C VAL A 187 -13.16 -8.99 20.21
N SER A 188 -12.30 -8.97 19.18
CA SER A 188 -12.12 -7.80 18.32
C SER A 188 -13.36 -7.51 17.46
N ASP A 189 -13.39 -6.34 16.83
CA ASP A 189 -14.52 -5.90 15.99
C ASP A 189 -14.76 -6.84 14.81
N TYR A 190 -13.69 -7.35 14.19
CA TYR A 190 -13.79 -8.30 13.07
C TYR A 190 -14.51 -9.58 13.49
N PHE A 191 -14.13 -10.15 14.64
CA PHE A 191 -14.77 -11.35 15.16
C PHE A 191 -16.19 -11.11 15.71
N SER A 192 -16.48 -9.88 16.13
CA SER A 192 -17.79 -9.50 16.67
C SER A 192 -18.83 -9.20 15.59
N TYR A 193 -18.43 -8.51 14.51
CA TYR A 193 -19.35 -7.96 13.52
C TYR A 193 -19.29 -8.65 12.15
N HIS A 194 -18.10 -9.07 11.71
CA HIS A 194 -17.94 -9.66 10.38
C HIS A 194 -18.27 -11.16 10.38
N GLN A 195 -19.15 -11.62 9.49
CA GLN A 195 -19.67 -12.99 9.50
C GLN A 195 -18.57 -14.07 9.46
N ARG A 196 -17.56 -13.91 8.59
CA ARG A 196 -16.40 -14.83 8.55
C ARG A 196 -15.60 -14.86 9.86
N GLY A 197 -15.52 -13.73 10.56
CA GLY A 197 -14.87 -13.66 11.87
C GLY A 197 -15.72 -14.34 12.95
N GLN A 198 -17.04 -14.15 12.91
CA GLN A 198 -17.95 -14.80 13.86
C GLN A 198 -17.84 -16.32 13.84
N ASP A 199 -17.63 -16.93 12.68
CA ASP A 199 -17.43 -18.39 12.57
C ASP A 199 -16.19 -18.85 13.34
N ALA A 200 -15.08 -18.09 13.25
CA ALA A 200 -13.86 -18.36 14.02
C ALA A 200 -14.07 -18.16 15.52
N ALA A 201 -14.80 -17.12 15.94
CA ALA A 201 -15.12 -16.87 17.35
C ALA A 201 -15.98 -18.00 17.96
N LYS A 202 -16.98 -18.47 17.23
CA LYS A 202 -17.81 -19.61 17.64
C LYS A 202 -16.99 -20.90 17.76
N ALA A 203 -16.07 -21.15 16.82
CA ALA A 203 -15.18 -22.30 16.88
C ALA A 203 -14.26 -22.23 18.11
N LEU A 204 -13.68 -21.06 18.40
CA LEU A 204 -12.81 -20.86 19.56
C LEU A 204 -13.57 -21.06 20.88
N THR A 205 -14.84 -20.64 20.95
CA THR A 205 -15.68 -20.88 22.13
C THR A 205 -15.81 -22.38 22.44
N ARG A 206 -15.95 -23.23 21.42
CA ARG A 206 -16.02 -24.69 21.61
C ARG A 206 -14.72 -25.27 22.16
N VAL A 207 -13.58 -24.65 21.87
CA VAL A 207 -12.27 -25.08 22.40
C VAL A 207 -12.15 -24.71 23.87
N PHE A 208 -12.61 -23.54 24.28
CA PHE A 208 -12.59 -23.12 25.69
C PHE A 208 -13.56 -23.88 26.60
N ASN A 209 -14.59 -24.49 26.03
CA ASN A 209 -15.58 -25.29 26.77
C ASN A 209 -15.29 -26.80 26.75
N ARG A 210 -14.13 -27.22 26.22
CA ARG A 210 -13.65 -28.61 26.37
C ARG A 210 -12.91 -28.76 27.67
#